data_AF-A0ABD4KWB3-F1
#
_entry.id   AF-A0ABD4KWB3-F1
#
_cell.length_a   1.000
_cell.length_b   1.000
_cell.length_c   1.000
_cell.angle_alpha   90.00
_cell.angle_beta   90.00
_cell.angle_gamma   90.00
#
_symmetry.space_group_name_H-M   'P 1'
#
loop_
_entity.id
_entity.type
_entity.pdbx_description
1 polymer ?
#
loop_
_entity_poly.entity_id
_entity_poly.type
_entity_poly.pdbx_seq_one_letter_code
_entity_poly.pdbx_strand_id
1 'polypeptide(L)'
;PFQGYNQYIHVNDIARFYLALVQGKRPATQHFIAETKGYSPEAFSQLLLDFQIVKQVHKSSWNDFEKCHGSSAVEIEKLNLNLPISPLFESTESLRKYIE
;
A
#
# COMPACT_ATOMS: atom_id res chain seq x y z
N PRO A 1 -13.03 -7.68 -1.68
CA PRO A 1 -12.12 -8.81 -1.92
C PRO A 1 -10.68 -8.35 -2.21
N PHE A 2 -9.75 -8.75 -1.36
CA PHE A 2 -8.30 -8.86 -1.60
C PHE A 2 -7.78 -9.71 -0.44
N GLN A 3 -6.93 -10.69 -0.69
CA GLN A 3 -6.29 -11.49 0.37
C GLN A 3 -4.84 -11.06 0.64
N GLY A 4 -4.32 -10.11 -0.14
CA GLY A 4 -2.97 -9.61 0.00
C GLY A 4 -2.82 -8.45 0.96
N TYR A 5 -1.58 -7.96 1.07
CA TYR A 5 -1.21 -6.82 1.88
C TYR A 5 -0.89 -5.63 0.98
N ASN A 6 -1.60 -4.53 1.19
CA ASN A 6 -1.19 -3.24 0.64
C ASN A 6 -0.15 -2.64 1.58
N GLN A 7 1.00 -2.30 1.02
CA GLN A 7 2.03 -1.54 1.72
C GLN A 7 1.92 -0.07 1.31
N TYR A 8 2.08 0.82 2.28
CA TYR A 8 1.93 2.25 2.08
C TYR A 8 3.27 2.95 2.20
N ILE A 9 3.40 4.10 1.57
CA ILE A 9 4.59 4.92 1.66
C ILE A 9 4.18 6.38 1.72
N HIS A 10 4.85 7.15 2.58
CA HIS A 10 4.62 8.57 2.66
C HIS A 10 5.29 9.30 1.48
N VAL A 11 4.61 10.30 0.90
CA VAL A 11 5.08 11.01 -0.29
C VAL A 11 6.45 11.68 -0.10
N ASN A 12 6.74 12.19 1.11
CA ASN A 12 8.06 12.77 1.39
C ASN A 12 9.17 11.71 1.43
N ASP A 13 8.87 10.48 1.82
CA ASP A 13 9.84 9.38 1.81
C ASP A 13 10.12 8.91 0.37
N ILE A 14 9.12 8.94 -0.51
CA ILE A 14 9.33 8.78 -1.95
C ILE A 14 10.30 9.86 -2.45
N ALA A 15 10.00 11.14 -2.20
CA ALA A 15 10.81 12.25 -2.69
C ALA A 15 12.27 12.18 -2.20
N ARG A 16 12.49 11.90 -0.91
CA ARG A 16 13.83 11.68 -0.34
C ARG A 16 14.52 10.48 -0.96
N PHE A 17 13.79 9.39 -1.22
CA PHE A 17 14.38 8.20 -1.81
C PHE A 17 14.89 8.45 -3.23
N TYR A 18 14.07 9.11 -4.05
CA TYR A 18 14.42 9.50 -5.41
C TYR A 18 15.57 10.50 -5.44
N LEU A 19 15.60 11.48 -4.52
CA LEU A 19 16.73 12.40 -4.41
C LEU A 19 18.05 11.66 -4.15
N ALA A 20 18.04 10.66 -3.25
CA ALA A 20 19.23 9.86 -2.97
C ALA A 20 19.68 9.01 -4.18
N LEU A 21 18.75 8.51 -4.99
CA LEU A 21 19.07 7.82 -6.25
C LEU A 21 19.78 8.76 -7.22
N VAL A 22 19.23 9.95 -7.46
CA VAL A 22 19.81 10.95 -8.39
C VAL A 22 21.17 11.46 -7.91
N GLN A 23 21.38 11.54 -6.59
CA GLN A 23 22.66 11.92 -6.00
C GLN A 23 23.71 10.79 -6.00
N GLY A 24 23.40 9.60 -6.53
CA GLY A 24 24.31 8.45 -6.54
C GLY A 24 24.57 7.83 -5.17
N LYS A 25 23.75 8.14 -4.16
CA LYS A 25 23.85 7.57 -2.80
C LYS A 25 23.28 6.16 -2.70
N ARG A 26 22.56 5.71 -3.73
CA ARG A 26 21.96 4.38 -3.82
C ARG A 26 22.21 3.80 -5.22
N PRO A 27 22.34 2.46 -5.36
CA PRO A 27 22.49 1.83 -6.66
C PRO A 27 21.32 2.14 -7.59
N ALA A 28 21.60 2.29 -8.89
CA ALA A 28 20.57 2.45 -9.92
C ALA A 28 19.94 1.09 -10.29
N THR A 29 19.35 0.42 -9.31
CA THR A 29 18.63 -0.87 -9.48
C THR A 29 17.14 -0.69 -9.17
N GLN A 30 16.34 -1.73 -9.38
CA GLN A 30 14.94 -1.70 -8.95
C GLN A 30 14.86 -1.81 -7.42
N HIS A 31 13.99 -0.99 -6.82
CA HIS A 31 13.74 -0.97 -5.38
C HIS A 31 12.23 -0.96 -5.14
N PHE A 32 11.76 -1.85 -4.28
CA PHE A 32 10.44 -1.70 -3.65
C PHE A 32 10.60 -0.85 -2.40
N ILE A 33 9.82 0.21 -2.30
CA ILE A 33 9.88 1.18 -1.20
C ILE A 33 8.49 1.29 -0.57
N ALA A 34 8.41 0.91 0.70
CA ALA A 34 7.19 1.02 1.49
C ALA A 34 7.51 0.91 2.98
N GLU A 35 6.58 1.31 3.84
CA GLU A 35 6.65 1.00 5.25
C GLU A 35 6.56 -0.52 5.48
N THR A 36 7.22 -1.03 6.51
CA THR A 36 7.29 -2.48 6.79
C THR A 36 5.91 -3.10 7.04
N LYS A 37 5.01 -2.34 7.68
CA LYS A 37 3.68 -2.82 8.01
C LYS A 37 2.74 -2.64 6.82
N GLY A 38 2.32 -3.76 6.23
CA GLY A 38 1.20 -3.77 5.29
C GLY A 38 -0.14 -3.95 6.00
N TYR A 39 -1.23 -3.67 5.27
CA TYR A 39 -2.60 -3.93 5.70
C TYR A 39 -3.36 -4.68 4.61
N SER A 40 -4.13 -5.70 4.99
CA SER A 40 -5.17 -6.18 4.10
C SER A 40 -6.25 -5.10 3.94
N PRO A 41 -7.03 -5.08 2.85
CA PRO A 41 -8.13 -4.14 2.70
C PRO A 41 -9.17 -4.22 3.82
N GLU A 42 -9.41 -5.41 4.37
CA GLU A 42 -10.26 -5.55 5.56
C GLU A 42 -9.64 -4.83 6.76
N ALA A 43 -8.38 -5.12 7.09
CA ALA A 43 -7.69 -4.48 8.21
C ALA A 43 -7.56 -2.96 8.04
N PHE A 44 -7.30 -2.49 6.83
CA PHE A 44 -7.23 -1.07 6.53
C PHE A 44 -8.58 -0.38 6.63
N SER A 45 -9.64 -0.99 6.07
CA SER A 45 -11.00 -0.44 6.16
C SER A 45 -11.50 -0.37 7.60
N GLN A 46 -11.15 -1.36 8.43
CA GLN A 46 -11.48 -1.36 9.86
C GLN A 46 -10.73 -0.26 10.59
N LEU A 47 -9.43 -0.07 10.31
CA LEU A 47 -8.65 1.04 10.87
C LEU A 47 -9.30 2.40 10.58
N LEU A 48 -9.74 2.63 9.34
CA LEU A 48 -10.42 3.88 8.98
C LEU A 48 -11.76 4.06 9.70
N LEU A 49 -12.50 2.98 9.94
CA LEU A 49 -13.76 3.00 10.66
C LEU A 49 -13.55 3.27 12.16
N ASP A 50 -12.58 2.61 12.78
CA ASP A 50 -12.25 2.72 14.20
C ASP A 50 -11.86 4.15 14.59
N PHE A 51 -11.11 4.83 13.72
CA PHE A 51 -10.70 6.23 13.90
C PHE A 51 -11.68 7.24 13.27
N GLN A 52 -12.90 6.80 12.91
CA GLN A 52 -13.99 7.65 12.41
C GLN A 52 -13.65 8.47 11.16
N ILE A 53 -12.63 8.07 10.39
CA ILE A 53 -12.29 8.65 9.10
C ILE A 53 -13.39 8.35 8.07
N VAL A 54 -14.00 7.16 8.18
CA VAL A 54 -15.17 6.76 7.40
C VAL A 54 -16.33 6.38 8.31
N LYS A 55 -17.56 6.55 7.81
CA LYS A 55 -18.79 6.26 8.57
C LYS A 55 -19.23 4.78 8.51
N GLN A 56 -18.87 4.09 7.44
CA GLN A 56 -19.31 2.72 7.17
C GLN A 56 -18.35 2.04 6.20
N VAL A 57 -18.30 0.71 6.30
CA VAL A 57 -17.53 -0.16 5.39
C VAL A 57 -18.48 -1.21 4.82
N HIS A 58 -18.46 -1.39 3.49
CA HIS A 58 -19.24 -2.40 2.80
C HIS A 58 -18.33 -3.50 2.28
N LYS A 59 -18.72 -4.76 2.49
CA LYS A 59 -18.02 -5.91 1.90
C LYS A 59 -18.52 -6.10 0.47
N SER A 60 -17.59 -6.25 -0.48
CA SER A 60 -17.88 -6.56 -1.88
C SER A 60 -17.47 -7.99 -2.20
N SER A 61 -18.28 -8.69 -3.00
CA SER A 61 -17.89 -9.96 -3.61
C SER A 61 -16.97 -9.74 -4.81
N TRP A 62 -16.31 -10.80 -5.29
CA TRP A 62 -15.53 -10.74 -6.52
C TRP A 62 -16.38 -10.43 -7.74
N ASN A 63 -17.60 -10.98 -7.81
CA ASN A 63 -18.53 -10.71 -8.90
C ASN A 63 -18.94 -9.23 -8.93
N ASP A 64 -19.19 -8.63 -7.76
CA ASP A 64 -19.55 -7.20 -7.68
C ASP A 64 -18.36 -6.32 -8.07
N PHE A 65 -17.15 -6.69 -7.62
CA PHE A 65 -15.92 -5.98 -7.97
C PHE A 65 -15.65 -6.05 -9.48
N GLU A 66 -15.79 -7.23 -10.10
CA GLU A 66 -15.61 -7.41 -11.54
C GLU A 66 -16.63 -6.61 -12.36
N LYS A 67 -17.90 -6.61 -11.95
CA LYS A 67 -18.94 -5.81 -12.62
C LYS A 67 -18.63 -4.31 -12.60
N CYS A 68 -18.04 -3.81 -11.52
CA CYS A 68 -17.73 -2.40 -11.35
C CYS A 68 -16.41 -1.97 -12.00
N HIS A 69 -15.40 -2.86 -12.03
CA HIS A 69 -14.02 -2.50 -12.38
C HIS A 69 -13.43 -3.28 -13.57
N GLY A 70 -14.13 -4.31 -14.05
CA GLY A 70 -13.70 -5.17 -15.15
C GLY A 70 -12.76 -6.31 -14.73
N SER A 71 -12.59 -7.27 -15.64
CA SER A 71 -11.80 -8.48 -15.40
C SER A 71 -10.30 -8.21 -15.21
N SER A 72 -9.73 -7.24 -15.93
CA SER A 72 -8.31 -6.88 -15.75
C SER A 72 -8.02 -6.36 -14.34
N ALA A 73 -8.94 -5.60 -13.74
CA ALA A 73 -8.77 -5.16 -12.35
C ALA A 73 -8.81 -6.36 -11.39
N VAL A 74 -9.70 -7.33 -11.64
CA VAL A 74 -9.77 -8.57 -10.85
C VAL A 74 -8.47 -9.37 -10.94
N GLU A 75 -7.87 -9.46 -12.13
CA GLU A 75 -6.60 -10.16 -12.32
C GLU A 75 -5.48 -9.51 -11.50
N ILE A 76 -5.36 -8.18 -11.55
CA ILE A 76 -4.38 -7.43 -10.74
C ILE A 76 -4.63 -7.64 -9.23
N GLU A 77 -5.88 -7.50 -8.81
CA GLU A 77 -6.29 -7.67 -7.40
C GLU A 77 -6.05 -9.12 -6.91
N LYS A 78 -5.96 -10.11 -7.82
CA LYS A 78 -5.63 -11.50 -7.47
C LYS A 78 -4.14 -11.81 -7.47
N LEU A 79 -3.26 -10.91 -7.96
CA LEU A 79 -1.81 -11.18 -8.05
C LEU A 79 -1.15 -11.43 -6.68
N ASN A 80 -1.75 -10.96 -5.57
CA ASN A 80 -1.33 -11.21 -4.18
C ASN A 80 0.20 -11.26 -3.99
N LEU A 81 0.89 -10.20 -4.41
CA LEU A 81 2.34 -10.15 -4.42
C LEU A 81 2.87 -9.79 -3.02
N ASN A 82 3.87 -10.54 -2.55
CA ASN A 82 4.67 -10.17 -1.39
C ASN A 82 6.05 -9.70 -1.86
N LEU A 83 6.24 -8.39 -1.93
CA LEU A 83 7.43 -7.78 -2.52
C LEU A 83 8.43 -7.41 -1.41
N PRO A 84 9.73 -7.74 -1.56
CA PRO A 84 10.72 -7.44 -0.54
C PRO A 84 11.03 -5.94 -0.51
N ILE A 85 10.75 -5.28 0.63
CA ILE A 85 11.12 -3.88 0.82
C ILE A 85 12.64 -3.76 0.80
N SER A 86 13.14 -2.76 0.08
CA SER A 86 14.56 -2.52 -0.04
C SER A 86 15.19 -2.22 1.33
N PRO A 87 16.28 -2.89 1.72
CA PRO A 87 16.99 -2.62 2.98
C PRO A 87 17.65 -1.23 3.00
N LEU A 88 17.72 -0.56 1.85
CA LEU A 88 18.24 0.81 1.71
C LEU A 88 17.15 1.87 1.93
N PHE A 89 15.89 1.47 2.09
CA PHE A 89 14.76 2.34 2.37
C PHE A 89 14.45 2.32 3.86
N GLU A 90 14.22 3.50 4.42
CA GLU A 90 13.75 3.69 5.79
C GLU A 90 12.56 4.63 5.75
N SER A 91 11.43 4.17 6.28
CA SER A 91 10.22 4.98 6.41
C SER A 91 10.40 5.96 7.57
N THR A 92 10.12 7.24 7.36
CA THR A 92 10.17 8.24 8.43
C THR A 92 8.78 8.52 9.00
N GLU A 93 7.74 8.22 8.22
CA GLU A 93 6.35 8.36 8.59
C GLU A 93 5.66 7.00 8.50
N SER A 94 4.52 6.85 9.18
CA SER A 94 3.69 5.65 9.07
C SER A 94 2.26 6.00 8.72
N LEU A 95 1.58 5.14 7.96
CA LEU A 95 0.16 5.31 7.64
C LEU A 95 -0.67 5.53 8.90
N ARG A 96 -0.34 4.79 9.96
CA ARG A 96 -1.03 4.87 11.26
C ARG A 96 -1.00 6.28 11.84
N LYS A 97 0.13 6.99 11.74
CA LYS A 97 0.26 8.39 12.20
C LYS A 97 -0.63 9.39 11.43
N TYR A 98 -1.13 9.03 10.24
CA TYR A 98 -2.11 9.86 9.51
C TYR A 98 -3.55 9.58 9.90
N ILE A 99 -3.80 8.44 10.55
CA ILE A 99 -5.15 7.94 10.84
C ILE A 99 -5.48 8.09 12.32
N GLU A 100 -4.50 7.84 13.21
CA GLU A 100 -4.58 8.05 14.66
C GLU A 100 -4.29 9.48 15.06
#